data_AF-A0A7L4P055-F1
#
_entry.id   AF-A0A7L4P055-F1
#
_cell.length_a   1.000
_cell.length_b   1.000
_cell.length_c   1.000
_cell.angle_alpha   90.00
_cell.angle_beta   90.00
_cell.angle_gamma   90.00
#
_symmetry.space_group_name_H-M   'P 1'
#
loop_
_entity.id
_entity.type
_entity.pdbx_description
1 polymer ?
#
loop_
_entity_poly.entity_id
_entity_poly.type
_entity_poly.pdbx_seq_one_letter_code
_entity_poly.pdbx_strand_id
1 'polypeptide(L)'
;MLQIKQPALYKSIASRQYKLYDWLNTPNKNMKLIPEKYPDPLETPEKNKKVSKNHDNGYSSINPVCPRCKSVKHIKYGFNEKIILDKEIKPFKIRLQRYKCKKCGVFYQTKLDMKLNPGSTYDEEIKQNPALINTLQHVSLRNMAQIIELTWHKRPSPQSIKNWLTQTIQTEKQTMKTSYSGYYNYDEQYVKINGRWMYRLALFDIKNNILATEKIVKTLNYQAVKTFLKEIQTNIPIIAITTDSKPYYRNITDKLNVKHQLCIFHFKKEINTWIKKLKRKNKTDQEELNKIQHYKKQIFEIIDSENHKTAKNLFNKLKQEINNIPQVFRKIITKKFLIHFERYVNYLKHQNISKTTNKIENYFRTTYPKQ
;
A
#
# COMPACT_ATOMS: atom_id res chain seq x y z
N MET A 1 3.94 -15.53 24.33
CA MET A 1 2.53 -15.51 24.77
C MET A 1 2.33 -14.25 25.60
N LEU A 2 1.45 -13.34 25.16
CA LEU A 2 0.72 -12.40 26.03
C LEU A 2 -0.41 -11.79 25.18
N GLN A 3 -1.60 -12.37 25.36
CA GLN A 3 -2.87 -11.76 24.98
C GLN A 3 -3.13 -10.60 25.94
N ILE A 4 -3.51 -9.43 25.42
CA ILE A 4 -4.29 -8.48 26.22
C ILE A 4 -5.48 -8.03 25.38
N LYS A 5 -6.67 -8.33 25.92
CA LYS A 5 -8.00 -8.02 25.40
C LYS A 5 -8.25 -6.50 25.48
N GLN A 6 -9.03 -5.98 24.54
CA GLN A 6 -9.70 -4.69 24.69
C GLN A 6 -10.70 -4.72 25.85
N PRO A 7 -10.87 -3.60 26.57
CA PRO A 7 -12.14 -3.21 27.17
C PRO A 7 -12.81 -2.12 26.31
N ALA A 8 -14.12 -2.27 26.12
CA ALA A 8 -15.00 -1.23 25.63
C ALA A 8 -15.68 -0.55 26.83
N LEU A 9 -15.71 0.78 26.88
CA LEU A 9 -16.86 1.53 27.40
C LEU A 9 -16.77 3.01 27.02
N TYR A 10 -17.96 3.53 26.73
CA TYR A 10 -18.32 4.84 26.22
C TYR A 10 -18.59 5.81 27.39
N LYS A 11 -18.48 7.11 27.08
CA LYS A 11 -19.02 8.31 27.78
C LYS A 11 -18.13 9.00 28.82
N SER A 12 -18.06 10.33 28.62
CA SER A 12 -17.54 11.41 29.45
C SER A 12 -16.11 11.27 29.97
N ILE A 13 -15.17 11.92 29.30
CA ILE A 13 -14.16 12.81 29.88
C ILE A 13 -13.77 13.73 28.73
N ALA A 14 -13.89 15.04 28.92
CA ALA A 14 -13.34 16.03 28.00
C ALA A 14 -11.85 15.71 27.83
N SER A 15 -11.45 15.27 26.64
CA SER A 15 -10.08 14.88 26.35
C SER A 15 -9.19 16.12 26.33
N ARG A 16 -8.64 16.51 27.49
CA ARG A 16 -7.32 17.13 27.49
C ARG A 16 -6.33 16.03 27.12
N GLN A 17 -6.10 15.90 25.83
CA GLN A 17 -5.01 15.09 25.30
C GLN A 17 -3.71 15.83 25.64
N TYR A 18 -3.08 15.44 26.75
CA TYR A 18 -1.70 15.83 27.01
C TYR A 18 -0.84 15.26 25.87
N LYS A 19 -0.12 16.14 25.18
CA LYS A 19 0.80 15.75 24.10
C LYS A 19 2.15 15.49 24.74
N LEU A 20 2.96 14.64 24.10
CA LEU A 20 4.34 14.31 24.52
C LEU A 20 5.25 15.52 24.78
N TYR A 21 4.84 16.73 24.36
CA TYR A 21 5.51 18.00 24.59
C TYR A 21 5.31 18.60 25.99
N ASP A 22 4.34 18.11 26.76
CA ASP A 22 4.03 18.64 28.10
C ASP A 22 5.13 18.33 29.15
N TRP A 23 6.15 17.55 28.77
CA TRP A 23 7.30 17.16 29.60
C TRP A 23 8.64 17.78 29.16
N LEU A 24 8.66 18.67 28.17
CA LEU A 24 9.87 19.35 27.71
C LEU A 24 9.78 20.86 27.95
N ASN A 25 9.57 21.26 29.20
CA ASN A 25 9.87 22.62 29.65
C ASN A 25 11.38 22.72 29.95
N THR A 26 12.19 22.89 28.90
CA THR A 26 13.51 23.50 29.05
C THR A 26 13.41 24.97 28.66
N PRO A 27 13.80 25.92 29.52
CA PRO A 27 13.71 27.34 29.21
C PRO A 27 14.60 27.68 28.02
N ASN A 28 14.05 28.49 27.12
CA ASN A 28 14.73 29.05 25.96
C ASN A 28 15.96 29.85 26.44
N LYS A 29 17.15 29.23 26.45
CA LYS A 29 18.40 29.98 26.50
C LYS A 29 18.55 30.65 25.15
N ASN A 30 18.52 31.98 25.14
CA ASN A 30 18.94 32.79 24.00
C ASN A 30 20.34 32.34 23.55
N MET A 31 20.42 31.50 22.52
CA MET A 31 21.67 31.13 21.89
C MET A 31 22.20 32.36 21.16
N LYS A 32 23.22 32.97 21.74
CA LYS A 32 24.13 33.86 21.01
C LYS A 32 24.59 33.13 19.74
N LEU A 33 24.47 33.78 18.59
CA LEU A 33 25.01 33.31 17.32
C LEU A 33 26.53 33.20 17.47
N ILE A 34 27.01 31.98 17.73
CA ILE A 34 28.41 31.64 17.53
C ILE A 34 28.57 31.44 16.01
N PRO A 35 29.49 32.15 15.33
CA PRO A 35 29.83 31.84 13.95
C PRO A 35 30.60 30.52 13.94
N GLU A 36 29.88 29.40 13.98
CA GLU A 36 30.48 28.07 13.87
C GLU A 36 31.09 27.92 12.47
N LYS A 37 32.42 27.90 12.41
CA LYS A 37 33.18 27.39 11.27
C LYS A 37 32.85 25.91 11.13
N TYR A 38 31.92 25.56 10.25
CA TYR A 38 31.75 24.18 9.83
C TYR A 38 32.97 23.74 9.01
N PRO A 39 33.63 22.61 9.34
CA PRO A 39 34.64 22.01 8.48
C PRO A 39 34.04 21.68 7.11
N ASP A 40 34.84 21.78 6.05
CA ASP A 40 34.35 21.50 4.69
C ASP A 40 33.95 20.02 4.58
N PRO A 41 32.67 19.70 4.31
CA PRO A 41 32.19 18.32 4.28
C PRO A 41 32.80 17.46 3.15
N LEU A 42 33.61 18.09 2.29
CA LEU A 42 34.23 17.51 1.10
C LEU A 42 35.73 17.30 1.26
N GLU A 43 36.30 17.57 2.44
CA GLU A 43 37.71 17.26 2.73
C GLU A 43 37.90 15.75 2.92
N THR A 44 38.32 15.08 1.84
CA THR A 44 38.92 13.75 1.97
C THR A 44 40.26 13.87 2.72
N PRO A 45 40.60 12.92 3.62
CA PRO A 45 41.90 12.90 4.29
C PRO A 45 43.04 13.05 3.28
N GLU A 46 44.06 13.83 3.64
CA GLU A 46 45.08 14.38 2.73
C GLU A 46 45.74 13.39 1.77
N LYS A 47 45.77 12.10 2.14
CA LYS A 47 46.41 11.03 1.37
C LYS A 47 45.69 10.61 0.08
N ASN A 48 44.45 11.05 -0.18
CA ASN A 48 43.64 10.62 -1.35
C ASN A 48 42.98 11.77 -2.14
N LYS A 49 43.47 13.01 -2.04
CA LYS A 49 42.85 14.16 -2.74
C LYS A 49 43.02 14.02 -4.27
N LYS A 50 41.94 13.73 -4.98
CA LYS A 50 41.84 13.79 -6.47
C LYS A 50 41.41 15.18 -6.97
N VAL A 51 41.01 16.06 -6.05
CA VAL A 51 40.34 17.33 -6.32
C VAL A 51 40.91 18.38 -5.37
N SER A 52 41.12 19.60 -5.86
CA SER A 52 41.49 20.78 -5.07
C SER A 52 40.29 21.71 -4.90
N LYS A 53 40.19 22.33 -3.72
CA LYS A 53 39.18 23.34 -3.38
C LYS A 53 39.82 24.72 -3.34
N ASN A 54 39.13 25.73 -3.87
CA ASN A 54 39.50 27.13 -3.74
C ASN A 54 38.63 27.86 -2.68
N HIS A 55 38.98 29.12 -2.38
CA HIS A 55 38.30 29.95 -1.38
C HIS A 55 36.81 30.22 -1.70
N ASP A 56 36.38 30.09 -2.97
CA ASP A 56 35.00 30.34 -3.43
C ASP A 56 34.14 29.05 -3.50
N ASN A 57 34.49 28.00 -2.76
CA ASN A 57 33.87 26.66 -2.86
C ASN A 57 33.91 26.07 -4.29
N GLY A 58 34.96 26.39 -5.02
CA GLY A 58 35.26 25.88 -6.36
C GLY A 58 36.15 24.66 -6.32
N TYR A 59 35.73 23.59 -6.98
CA TYR A 59 36.40 22.30 -7.01
C TYR A 59 36.98 22.01 -8.40
N SER A 60 38.29 21.76 -8.45
CA SER A 60 39.05 21.45 -9.65
C SER A 60 39.75 20.10 -9.52
N SER A 61 39.69 19.24 -10.53
CA SER A 61 40.55 18.05 -10.56
C SER A 61 42.02 18.45 -10.59
N ILE A 62 42.85 17.79 -9.78
CA ILE A 62 44.30 18.05 -9.73
C ILE A 62 44.95 17.59 -11.04
N ASN A 63 44.60 16.38 -11.50
CA ASN A 63 45.05 15.81 -12.78
C ASN A 63 43.83 15.50 -13.68
N PRO A 64 43.24 16.50 -14.36
CA PRO A 64 42.06 16.30 -15.19
C PRO A 64 42.40 15.54 -16.47
N VAL A 65 41.87 14.32 -16.59
CA VAL A 65 42.02 13.48 -17.79
C VAL A 65 40.72 13.46 -18.58
N CYS A 66 40.82 13.65 -19.90
CA CYS A 66 39.64 13.58 -20.77
C CYS A 66 38.99 12.19 -20.68
N PRO A 67 37.68 12.08 -20.36
CA PRO A 67 37.02 10.78 -20.22
C PRO A 67 36.94 10.00 -21.53
N ARG A 68 36.94 10.69 -22.69
CA ARG A 68 36.79 10.08 -24.02
C ARG A 68 38.12 9.62 -24.63
N CYS A 69 39.13 10.49 -24.66
CA CYS A 69 40.40 10.20 -25.36
C CYS A 69 41.61 10.05 -24.42
N LYS A 70 41.38 10.09 -23.10
CA LYS A 70 42.41 10.00 -22.04
C LYS A 70 43.54 11.04 -22.13
N SER A 71 43.38 12.07 -22.98
CA SER A 71 44.37 13.15 -23.08
C SER A 71 44.37 14.00 -21.81
N VAL A 72 45.57 14.35 -21.37
CA VAL A 72 45.82 15.34 -20.32
C VAL A 72 45.78 16.79 -20.84
N LYS A 73 45.74 17.00 -22.17
CA LYS A 73 45.71 18.33 -22.78
C LYS A 73 44.28 18.90 -22.73
N HIS A 74 44.09 19.91 -21.87
CA HIS A 74 42.79 20.52 -21.63
C HIS A 74 42.88 22.04 -21.50
N ILE A 75 41.72 22.71 -21.59
CA ILE A 75 41.53 24.14 -21.32
C ILE A 75 40.47 24.25 -20.21
N LYS A 76 40.71 25.08 -19.19
CA LYS A 76 39.70 25.40 -18.17
C LYS A 76 38.61 26.26 -18.82
N TYR A 77 37.36 25.83 -18.72
CA TYR A 77 36.22 26.43 -19.42
C TYR A 77 35.13 26.90 -18.45
N GLY A 78 35.50 27.81 -17.54
CA GLY A 78 34.59 28.32 -16.50
C GLY A 78 34.10 27.25 -15.51
N PHE A 79 33.03 27.55 -14.80
CA PHE A 79 32.50 26.71 -13.73
C PHE A 79 31.02 26.39 -13.96
N ASN A 80 30.60 25.20 -13.55
CA ASN A 80 29.19 24.87 -13.33
C ASN A 80 28.86 25.02 -11.86
N GLU A 81 27.88 25.84 -11.54
CA GLU A 81 27.42 26.00 -10.16
C GLU A 81 26.39 24.95 -9.82
N LYS A 82 26.47 24.41 -8.60
CA LYS A 82 25.57 23.37 -8.12
C LYS A 82 25.27 23.58 -6.65
N ILE A 83 24.01 23.42 -6.26
CA ILE A 83 23.62 23.35 -4.85
C ILE A 83 23.67 21.88 -4.44
N ILE A 84 24.24 21.60 -3.27
CA ILE A 84 24.28 20.27 -2.69
C ILE A 84 23.30 20.23 -1.52
N LEU A 85 22.38 19.26 -1.58
CA LEU A 85 21.40 18.97 -0.54
C LEU A 85 21.71 17.59 0.02
N ASP A 86 22.57 17.59 1.02
CA ASP A 86 22.90 16.42 1.84
C ASP A 86 22.04 16.41 3.11
N LYS A 87 21.83 15.21 3.66
CA LYS A 87 21.06 14.97 4.88
C LYS A 87 21.60 15.67 6.12
N GLU A 88 22.92 15.69 6.31
CA GLU A 88 23.57 16.15 7.55
C GLU A 88 24.02 17.62 7.46
N ILE A 89 24.07 18.18 6.24
CA ILE A 89 24.70 19.47 5.99
C ILE A 89 23.67 20.49 5.51
N LYS A 90 23.79 21.74 5.97
CA LYS A 90 22.99 22.86 5.44
C LYS A 90 23.19 22.99 3.92
N PRO A 91 22.19 23.43 3.14
CA PRO A 91 22.37 23.63 1.70
C PRO A 91 23.58 24.52 1.43
N PHE A 92 24.52 24.06 0.61
CA PHE A 92 25.68 24.85 0.24
C PHE A 92 25.93 24.79 -1.26
N LYS A 93 26.46 25.89 -1.79
CA LYS A 93 26.72 26.07 -3.23
C LYS A 93 28.18 25.73 -3.51
N ILE A 94 28.39 24.92 -4.53
CA ILE A 94 29.71 24.55 -5.04
C ILE A 94 29.87 24.98 -6.50
N ARG A 95 31.11 25.17 -6.94
CA ARG A 95 31.45 25.50 -8.33
C ARG A 95 32.36 24.42 -8.89
N LEU A 96 31.87 23.63 -9.84
CA LEU A 96 32.65 22.55 -10.46
C LEU A 96 33.36 23.08 -11.70
N GLN A 97 34.70 22.96 -11.73
CA GLN A 97 35.50 23.37 -12.89
C GLN A 97 35.11 22.54 -14.12
N ARG A 98 34.86 23.22 -15.24
CA ARG A 98 34.68 22.59 -16.55
C ARG A 98 35.99 22.61 -17.32
N TYR A 99 36.17 21.61 -18.17
CA TYR A 99 37.34 21.42 -19.00
C TYR A 99 36.90 21.16 -20.44
N LYS A 100 37.64 21.70 -21.41
CA LYS A 100 37.54 21.34 -22.84
C LYS A 100 38.79 20.59 -23.24
N CYS A 101 38.66 19.37 -23.75
CA CYS A 101 39.81 18.63 -24.24
C CYS A 101 40.35 19.25 -25.54
N LYS A 102 41.66 19.51 -25.62
CA LYS A 102 42.28 20.04 -26.84
C LYS A 102 42.35 19.01 -27.97
N LYS A 103 42.44 17.72 -27.64
CA LYS A 103 42.59 16.63 -28.61
C LYS A 103 41.27 16.26 -29.31
N CYS A 104 40.18 16.14 -28.55
CA CYS A 104 38.89 15.68 -29.10
C CYS A 104 37.74 16.69 -28.95
N GLY A 105 38.01 17.90 -28.44
CA GLY A 105 37.02 18.98 -28.30
C GLY A 105 35.96 18.77 -27.21
N VAL A 106 35.90 17.58 -26.58
CA VAL A 106 34.85 17.22 -25.61
C VAL A 106 34.95 18.04 -24.33
N PHE A 107 33.79 18.51 -23.86
CA PHE A 107 33.65 19.13 -22.55
C PHE A 107 33.41 18.09 -21.47
N TYR A 108 34.05 18.26 -20.33
CA TYR A 108 33.85 17.46 -19.12
C TYR A 108 34.00 18.34 -17.88
N GLN A 109 33.64 17.84 -16.71
CA GLN A 109 33.68 18.60 -15.46
C GLN A 109 34.36 17.79 -14.35
N THR A 110 34.85 18.49 -13.33
CA THR A 110 35.33 17.88 -12.09
C THR A 110 34.28 16.93 -11.53
N LYS A 111 34.68 15.70 -11.22
CA LYS A 111 33.86 14.73 -10.49
C LYS A 111 34.26 14.80 -9.01
N LEU A 112 33.28 14.98 -8.14
CA LEU A 112 33.46 14.82 -6.71
C LEU A 112 33.26 13.36 -6.35
N ASP A 113 34.09 12.84 -5.46
CA ASP A 113 33.97 11.48 -4.91
C ASP A 113 32.96 11.52 -3.76
N MET A 114 31.70 11.80 -4.09
CA MET A 114 30.58 11.87 -3.15
C MET A 114 29.60 10.74 -3.44
N LYS A 115 28.76 10.38 -2.46
CA LYS A 115 27.52 9.62 -2.64
C LYS A 115 26.44 10.42 -3.42
N LEU A 116 26.85 11.20 -4.42
CA LEU A 116 26.00 12.04 -5.25
C LEU A 116 26.25 11.72 -6.71
N ASN A 117 25.22 11.19 -7.36
CA ASN A 117 25.27 10.91 -8.80
C ASN A 117 25.51 12.20 -9.61
N PRO A 118 26.25 12.14 -10.73
CA PRO A 118 26.45 13.28 -11.62
C PRO A 118 25.12 13.92 -12.03
N GLY A 119 24.98 15.23 -11.82
CA GLY A 119 23.74 15.97 -12.08
C GLY A 119 22.67 15.89 -10.99
N SER A 120 22.86 15.09 -9.93
CA SER A 120 21.92 15.00 -8.81
C SER A 120 22.14 16.07 -7.75
N THR A 121 21.09 16.81 -7.39
CA THR A 121 21.09 17.80 -6.29
C THR A 121 20.96 17.16 -4.90
N TYR A 122 20.20 16.07 -4.82
CA TYR A 122 19.93 15.32 -3.58
C TYR A 122 20.84 14.09 -3.49
N ASP A 123 21.27 13.78 -2.28
CA ASP A 123 21.94 12.50 -1.98
C ASP A 123 21.00 11.30 -2.23
N GLU A 124 21.55 10.10 -2.31
CA GLU A 124 20.73 8.90 -2.56
C GLU A 124 19.89 8.49 -1.33
N GLU A 125 20.32 8.81 -0.11
CA GLU A 125 19.55 8.52 1.11
C GLU A 125 18.23 9.29 1.14
N ILE A 126 18.23 10.58 0.75
CA ILE A 126 17.02 11.39 0.65
C ILE A 126 16.09 10.84 -0.42
N LYS A 127 16.63 10.32 -1.54
CA LYS A 127 15.82 9.75 -2.64
C LYS A 127 15.19 8.41 -2.30
N GLN A 128 15.79 7.62 -1.43
CA GLN A 128 15.26 6.33 -0.99
C GLN A 128 14.13 6.48 0.04
N ASN A 129 14.13 7.57 0.82
CA ASN A 129 13.18 7.77 1.90
C ASN A 129 11.70 7.85 1.48
N PRO A 130 11.31 8.48 0.36
CA PRO A 130 9.94 8.40 -0.14
C PRO A 130 9.41 6.97 -0.26
N ALA A 131 10.25 6.00 -0.66
CA ALA A 131 9.82 4.61 -0.77
C ALA A 131 9.47 4.05 0.61
N LEU A 132 10.32 4.27 1.61
CA LEU A 132 10.07 3.88 3.01
C LEU A 132 8.77 4.54 3.54
N ILE A 133 8.62 5.84 3.37
CA ILE A 133 7.43 6.57 3.83
C ILE A 133 6.16 6.04 3.13
N ASN A 134 6.24 5.79 1.82
CA ASN A 134 5.12 5.26 1.04
C ASN A 134 4.75 3.82 1.45
N THR A 135 5.73 2.96 1.77
CA THR A 135 5.46 1.61 2.27
C THR A 135 4.77 1.61 3.63
N LEU A 136 5.07 2.59 4.49
CA LEU A 136 4.53 2.64 5.85
C LEU A 136 3.13 3.28 5.93
N GLN A 137 2.85 4.34 5.17
CA GLN A 137 1.68 5.19 5.42
C GLN A 137 0.91 5.71 4.19
N HIS A 138 1.27 5.33 2.95
CA HIS A 138 0.57 5.76 1.71
C HIS A 138 0.17 7.25 1.72
N VAL A 139 1.14 8.11 1.99
CA VAL A 139 0.97 9.56 2.08
C VAL A 139 1.03 10.23 0.70
N SER A 140 0.38 11.38 0.55
CA SER A 140 0.42 12.16 -0.68
C SER A 140 1.86 12.62 -0.99
N LEU A 141 2.18 12.85 -2.28
CA LEU A 141 3.49 13.38 -2.68
C LEU A 141 3.83 14.71 -1.99
N ARG A 142 2.81 15.54 -1.73
CA ARG A 142 2.98 16.82 -1.01
C ARG A 142 3.30 16.61 0.46
N ASN A 143 2.62 15.67 1.12
CA ASN A 143 2.89 15.35 2.52
C ASN A 143 4.26 14.67 2.66
N MET A 144 4.69 13.86 1.68
CA MET A 144 6.07 13.34 1.65
C MET A 144 7.09 14.48 1.55
N ALA A 145 6.85 15.47 0.69
CA ALA A 145 7.71 16.65 0.62
C ALA A 145 7.78 17.40 1.96
N GLN A 146 6.65 17.53 2.66
CA GLN A 146 6.59 18.16 3.99
C GLN A 146 7.31 17.33 5.06
N ILE A 147 7.16 16.00 5.05
CA ILE A 147 7.88 15.11 5.99
C ILE A 147 9.39 15.26 5.77
N ILE A 148 9.84 15.25 4.51
CA ILE A 148 11.25 15.45 4.18
C ILE A 148 11.74 16.84 4.61
N GLU A 149 10.91 17.88 4.44
CA GLU A 149 11.19 19.24 4.91
C GLU A 149 11.31 19.34 6.43
N LEU A 150 10.42 18.67 7.17
CA LEU A 150 10.47 18.64 8.64
C LEU A 150 11.66 17.82 9.17
N THR A 151 12.05 16.76 8.45
CA THR A 151 13.13 15.85 8.90
C THR A 151 14.51 16.39 8.54
N TRP A 152 14.67 17.00 7.36
CA TRP A 152 15.99 17.37 6.81
C TRP A 152 16.09 18.82 6.36
N HIS A 153 15.06 19.64 6.58
CA HIS A 153 14.99 21.03 6.13
C HIS A 153 15.21 21.19 4.62
N LYS A 154 14.88 20.14 3.84
CA LYS A 154 14.93 20.15 2.37
C LYS A 154 13.54 19.85 1.84
N ARG A 155 13.08 20.60 0.84
CA ARG A 155 11.75 20.38 0.25
C ARG A 155 11.85 19.96 -1.22
N PRO A 156 11.91 18.65 -1.51
CA PRO A 156 11.84 18.17 -2.89
C PRO A 156 10.48 18.47 -3.51
N SER A 157 10.47 18.73 -4.82
CA SER A 157 9.22 18.91 -5.54
C SER A 157 8.42 17.61 -5.56
N PRO A 158 7.07 17.66 -5.57
CA PRO A 158 6.25 16.45 -5.71
C PRO A 158 6.60 15.62 -6.96
N GLN A 159 7.01 16.28 -8.05
CA GLN A 159 7.42 15.60 -9.27
C GLN A 159 8.75 14.85 -9.09
N SER A 160 9.71 15.41 -8.35
CA SER A 160 10.98 14.73 -8.01
C SER A 160 10.70 13.47 -7.19
N ILE A 161 9.83 13.56 -6.18
CA ILE A 161 9.43 12.43 -5.34
C ILE A 161 8.78 11.33 -6.21
N LYS A 162 7.88 11.72 -7.12
CA LYS A 162 7.25 10.77 -8.06
C LYS A 162 8.29 10.03 -8.91
N ASN A 163 9.28 10.74 -9.44
CA ASN A 163 10.33 10.16 -10.25
C ASN A 163 11.16 9.14 -9.45
N TRP A 164 11.56 9.49 -8.23
CA TRP A 164 12.31 8.60 -7.34
C TRP A 164 11.52 7.34 -7.00
N LEU A 165 10.25 7.48 -6.59
CA LEU A 165 9.36 6.34 -6.33
C LEU A 165 9.22 5.43 -7.55
N THR A 166 9.08 6.00 -8.74
CA THR A 166 8.93 5.22 -9.98
C THR A 166 10.17 4.39 -10.27
N GLN A 167 11.36 4.96 -10.07
CA GLN A 167 12.64 4.27 -10.24
C GLN A 167 12.81 3.13 -9.23
N THR A 168 12.50 3.38 -7.95
CA THR A 168 12.54 2.35 -6.91
C THR A 168 11.62 1.17 -7.24
N ILE A 169 10.37 1.44 -7.60
CA ILE A 169 9.38 0.40 -7.96
C ILE A 169 9.85 -0.43 -9.16
N GLN A 170 10.44 0.21 -10.18
CA GLN A 170 10.97 -0.50 -11.35
C GLN A 170 12.12 -1.44 -10.97
N THR A 171 12.99 -0.99 -10.05
CA THR A 171 14.16 -1.75 -9.61
C THR A 171 13.74 -2.95 -8.73
N GLU A 172 12.79 -2.75 -7.81
CA GLU A 172 12.24 -3.81 -6.96
C GLU A 172 11.51 -4.91 -7.76
N LYS A 173 10.75 -4.53 -8.80
CA LYS A 173 10.07 -5.49 -9.67
C LYS A 173 11.01 -6.41 -10.42
N GLN A 174 12.23 -5.96 -10.73
CA GLN A 174 13.23 -6.76 -11.44
C GLN A 174 13.97 -7.75 -10.53
N THR A 175 14.04 -7.47 -9.22
CA THR A 175 14.86 -8.24 -8.28
C THR A 175 14.06 -9.27 -7.47
N MET A 176 12.75 -9.05 -7.26
CA MET A 176 11.94 -9.95 -6.43
C MET A 176 11.25 -11.07 -7.24
N LYS A 177 11.69 -12.32 -7.05
CA LYS A 177 10.87 -13.51 -7.37
C LYS A 177 9.88 -13.74 -6.23
N THR A 178 8.67 -13.21 -6.36
CA THR A 178 7.60 -13.42 -5.38
C THR A 178 6.98 -14.81 -5.57
N SER A 179 7.01 -15.63 -4.51
CA SER A 179 6.25 -16.89 -4.46
C SER A 179 4.84 -16.62 -3.95
N TYR A 180 3.82 -16.98 -4.73
CA TYR A 180 2.42 -16.78 -4.37
C TYR A 180 1.80 -18.04 -3.75
N SER A 181 0.93 -17.85 -2.76
CA SER A 181 0.39 -18.96 -1.96
C SER A 181 -0.72 -19.75 -2.63
N GLY A 182 -1.38 -19.17 -3.65
CA GLY A 182 -2.57 -19.74 -4.27
C GLY A 182 -3.90 -19.44 -3.56
N TYR A 183 -3.88 -18.74 -2.42
CA TYR A 183 -5.08 -18.40 -1.65
C TYR A 183 -5.32 -16.88 -1.63
N TYR A 184 -6.38 -16.43 -2.28
CA TYR A 184 -6.59 -15.00 -2.50
C TYR A 184 -7.94 -14.48 -2.03
N ASN A 185 -7.96 -13.19 -1.69
CA ASN A 185 -9.17 -12.38 -1.65
C ASN A 185 -9.25 -11.58 -2.94
N TYR A 186 -10.45 -11.50 -3.52
CA TYR A 186 -10.73 -10.65 -4.66
C TYR A 186 -11.89 -9.72 -4.34
N ASP A 187 -11.72 -8.44 -4.67
CA ASP A 187 -12.71 -7.39 -4.47
C ASP A 187 -12.41 -6.20 -5.40
N GLU A 188 -13.37 -5.28 -5.57
CA GLU A 188 -13.20 -4.06 -6.37
C GLU A 188 -13.54 -2.79 -5.61
N GLN A 189 -12.79 -1.73 -5.90
CA GLN A 189 -12.98 -0.41 -5.32
C GLN A 189 -13.31 0.63 -6.41
N TYR A 190 -14.31 1.48 -6.15
CA TYR A 190 -14.57 2.66 -6.98
C TYR A 190 -13.48 3.70 -6.76
N VAL A 191 -12.88 4.19 -7.84
CA VAL A 191 -11.85 5.22 -7.80
C VAL A 191 -12.16 6.30 -8.83
N LYS A 192 -11.93 7.56 -8.47
CA LYS A 192 -12.12 8.71 -9.37
C LYS A 192 -10.76 9.12 -9.93
N ILE A 193 -10.56 8.97 -11.23
CA ILE A 193 -9.31 9.31 -11.91
C ILE A 193 -9.63 10.35 -12.98
N ASN A 194 -8.99 11.51 -12.91
CA ASN A 194 -9.20 12.65 -13.83
C ASN A 194 -10.70 12.98 -14.01
N GLY A 195 -11.43 13.04 -12.89
CA GLY A 195 -12.86 13.36 -12.89
C GLY A 195 -13.80 12.20 -13.27
N ARG A 196 -13.28 11.09 -13.81
CA ARG A 196 -14.08 9.93 -14.25
C ARG A 196 -14.04 8.81 -13.22
N TRP A 197 -15.21 8.24 -12.93
CA TRP A 197 -15.32 7.04 -12.10
C TRP A 197 -14.81 5.82 -12.86
N MET A 198 -13.93 5.07 -12.23
CA MET A 198 -13.36 3.81 -12.72
C MET A 198 -13.34 2.79 -11.59
N TYR A 199 -12.99 1.56 -11.93
CA TYR A 199 -12.97 0.43 -11.00
C TYR A 199 -11.56 -0.11 -10.88
N ARG A 200 -11.10 -0.24 -9.65
CA ARG A 200 -9.85 -0.89 -9.29
C ARG A 200 -10.15 -2.32 -8.87
N LEU A 201 -9.79 -3.28 -9.71
CA LEU A 201 -9.81 -4.70 -9.36
C LEU A 201 -8.53 -5.03 -8.62
N ALA A 202 -8.61 -5.77 -7.52
CA ALA A 202 -7.45 -6.24 -6.80
C ALA A 202 -7.57 -7.72 -6.43
N LEU A 203 -6.45 -8.42 -6.53
CA LEU A 203 -6.28 -9.77 -6.03
C LEU A 203 -5.21 -9.74 -4.94
N PHE A 204 -5.56 -10.15 -3.73
CA PHE A 204 -4.72 -10.05 -2.55
C PHE A 204 -4.39 -11.43 -2.00
N ASP A 205 -3.10 -11.76 -1.87
CA ASP A 205 -2.63 -13.02 -1.30
C ASP A 205 -2.80 -13.01 0.22
N ILE A 206 -3.69 -13.87 0.71
CA ILE A 206 -4.07 -13.90 2.12
C ILE A 206 -2.90 -14.38 2.98
N LYS A 207 -2.13 -15.37 2.51
CA LYS A 207 -1.10 -16.02 3.33
C LYS A 207 0.15 -15.17 3.41
N ASN A 208 0.59 -14.67 2.27
CA ASN A 208 1.76 -13.82 2.19
C ASN A 208 1.46 -12.36 2.59
N ASN A 209 0.18 -11.99 2.69
CA ASN A 209 -0.27 -10.64 3.02
C ASN A 209 0.29 -9.58 2.04
N ILE A 210 0.29 -9.93 0.76
CA ILE A 210 0.79 -9.09 -0.34
C ILE A 210 -0.29 -8.90 -1.40
N LEU A 211 -0.24 -7.77 -2.10
CA LEU A 211 -1.03 -7.59 -3.31
C LEU A 211 -0.44 -8.49 -4.41
N ALA A 212 -1.24 -9.40 -4.94
CA ALA A 212 -0.81 -10.25 -6.06
C ALA A 212 -0.85 -9.45 -7.37
N THR A 213 -1.96 -8.76 -7.63
CA THR A 213 -2.09 -7.89 -8.79
C THR A 213 -3.25 -6.90 -8.63
N GLU A 214 -3.21 -5.83 -9.40
CA GLU A 214 -4.29 -4.86 -9.52
C GLU A 214 -4.45 -4.36 -10.97
N LYS A 215 -5.68 -3.99 -11.35
CA LYS A 215 -5.99 -3.45 -12.68
C LYS A 215 -7.07 -2.38 -12.57
N ILE A 216 -6.91 -1.29 -13.31
CA ILE A 216 -7.94 -0.26 -13.45
C ILE A 216 -8.75 -0.53 -14.71
N VAL A 217 -10.08 -0.57 -14.58
CA VAL A 217 -11.00 -0.71 -15.72
C VAL A 217 -12.07 0.38 -15.70
N LYS A 218 -12.55 0.75 -16.88
CA LYS A 218 -13.63 1.73 -17.03
C LYS A 218 -14.99 1.14 -16.67
N THR A 219 -15.20 -0.15 -16.95
CA THR A 219 -16.49 -0.83 -16.78
C THR A 219 -16.32 -2.10 -15.95
N LEU A 220 -17.16 -2.25 -14.92
CA LEU A 220 -17.20 -3.46 -14.10
C LEU A 220 -18.32 -4.38 -14.58
N ASN A 221 -17.95 -5.44 -15.30
CA ASN A 221 -18.88 -6.47 -15.75
C ASN A 221 -18.26 -7.87 -15.62
N TYR A 222 -19.08 -8.90 -15.85
CA TYR A 222 -18.67 -10.30 -15.80
C TYR A 222 -17.42 -10.60 -16.64
N GLN A 223 -17.33 -10.05 -17.85
CA GLN A 223 -16.21 -10.30 -18.76
C GLN A 223 -14.93 -9.62 -18.29
N ALA A 224 -15.02 -8.40 -17.76
CA ALA A 224 -13.87 -7.69 -17.22
C ALA A 224 -13.22 -8.48 -16.07
N VAL A 225 -14.04 -8.96 -15.12
CA VAL A 225 -13.56 -9.75 -13.98
C VAL A 225 -13.06 -11.12 -14.42
N LYS A 226 -13.76 -11.81 -15.33
CA LYS A 226 -13.34 -13.11 -15.86
C LYS A 226 -11.98 -13.01 -16.57
N THR A 227 -11.82 -11.99 -17.42
CA THR A 227 -10.58 -11.76 -18.17
C THR A 227 -9.43 -11.46 -17.23
N PHE A 228 -9.65 -10.59 -16.24
CA PHE A 228 -8.67 -10.30 -15.19
C PHE A 228 -8.23 -11.58 -14.45
N LEU A 229 -9.15 -12.37 -13.92
CA LEU A 229 -8.79 -13.60 -13.20
C LEU A 229 -8.13 -14.66 -14.09
N LYS A 230 -8.54 -14.76 -15.36
CA LYS A 230 -7.94 -15.70 -16.33
C LYS A 230 -6.49 -15.31 -16.68
N GLU A 231 -6.23 -14.02 -16.94
CA GLU A 231 -4.88 -13.48 -17.18
C GLU A 231 -3.93 -13.75 -16.01
N ILE A 232 -4.46 -13.79 -14.78
CA ILE A 232 -3.66 -14.04 -13.58
C ILE A 232 -3.37 -15.52 -13.42
N GLN A 233 -4.37 -16.37 -13.65
CA GLN A 233 -4.27 -17.83 -13.51
C GLN A 233 -3.18 -18.45 -14.41
N THR A 234 -2.83 -17.80 -15.53
CA THR A 234 -1.73 -18.26 -16.40
C THR A 234 -0.35 -18.01 -15.81
N ASN A 235 -0.22 -17.06 -14.88
CA ASN A 235 1.05 -16.58 -14.35
C ASN A 235 1.28 -17.00 -12.89
N ILE A 236 0.22 -17.17 -12.10
CA ILE A 236 0.31 -17.53 -10.68
C ILE A 236 -0.67 -18.68 -10.37
N PRO A 237 -0.33 -19.57 -9.42
CA PRO A 237 -1.26 -20.61 -8.99
C PRO A 237 -2.48 -19.97 -8.33
N ILE A 238 -3.69 -20.47 -8.64
CA ILE A 238 -4.94 -20.09 -7.99
C ILE A 238 -5.66 -21.34 -7.50
N ILE A 239 -5.56 -21.61 -6.20
CA ILE A 239 -6.21 -22.74 -5.53
C ILE A 239 -7.61 -22.32 -5.07
N ALA A 240 -7.70 -21.16 -4.40
CA ALA A 240 -8.96 -20.67 -3.89
C ALA A 240 -9.06 -19.14 -3.91
N ILE A 241 -10.28 -18.64 -4.14
CA ILE A 241 -10.62 -17.24 -4.05
C ILE A 241 -11.79 -17.05 -3.09
N THR A 242 -11.64 -16.10 -2.18
CA THR A 242 -12.74 -15.60 -1.36
C THR A 242 -13.25 -14.29 -1.94
N THR A 243 -14.56 -14.20 -2.21
CA THR A 243 -15.21 -12.98 -2.72
C THR A 243 -16.47 -12.64 -1.93
N ASP A 244 -17.03 -11.48 -2.26
CA ASP A 244 -18.37 -11.07 -1.85
C ASP A 244 -19.49 -11.90 -2.47
N SER A 245 -20.73 -11.54 -2.15
CA SER A 245 -21.93 -12.29 -2.54
C SER A 245 -22.42 -12.03 -3.98
N LYS A 246 -21.69 -11.24 -4.79
CA LYS A 246 -22.17 -10.87 -6.13
C LYS A 246 -22.37 -12.13 -6.98
N PRO A 247 -23.52 -12.27 -7.66
CA PRO A 247 -23.87 -13.54 -8.31
C PRO A 247 -22.86 -14.02 -9.35
N TYR A 248 -22.27 -13.08 -10.09
CA TYR A 248 -21.42 -13.40 -11.22
C TYR A 248 -20.07 -14.00 -10.82
N TYR A 249 -19.56 -13.77 -9.61
CA TYR A 249 -18.31 -14.41 -9.13
C TYR A 249 -18.41 -15.92 -9.08
N ARG A 250 -19.59 -16.45 -8.74
CA ARG A 250 -19.86 -17.90 -8.72
C ARG A 250 -19.64 -18.48 -10.12
N ASN A 251 -20.29 -17.89 -11.12
CA ASN A 251 -20.17 -18.33 -12.50
C ASN A 251 -18.76 -18.15 -13.08
N ILE A 252 -17.97 -17.19 -12.58
CA ILE A 252 -16.57 -17.00 -13.00
C ILE A 252 -15.70 -18.09 -12.38
N THR A 253 -15.74 -18.24 -11.06
CA THR A 253 -14.92 -19.21 -10.31
C THR A 253 -15.16 -20.64 -10.76
N ASP A 254 -16.41 -21.01 -11.06
CA ASP A 254 -16.75 -22.35 -11.57
C ASP A 254 -16.12 -22.60 -12.95
N LYS A 255 -16.18 -21.63 -13.85
CA LYS A 255 -15.57 -21.74 -15.19
C LYS A 255 -14.05 -21.76 -15.15
N LEU A 256 -13.43 -21.17 -14.13
CA LEU A 256 -11.99 -21.18 -13.92
C LEU A 256 -11.53 -22.41 -13.13
N ASN A 257 -12.46 -23.28 -12.70
CA ASN A 257 -12.21 -24.44 -11.84
C ASN A 257 -11.43 -24.09 -10.55
N VAL A 258 -11.80 -22.96 -9.93
CA VAL A 258 -11.16 -22.45 -8.71
C VAL A 258 -12.09 -22.66 -7.52
N LYS A 259 -11.55 -23.12 -6.38
CA LYS A 259 -12.33 -23.24 -5.15
C LYS A 259 -12.81 -21.86 -4.71
N HIS A 260 -14.10 -21.73 -4.46
CA HIS A 260 -14.70 -20.44 -4.13
C HIS A 260 -15.26 -20.45 -2.70
N GLN A 261 -14.84 -19.47 -1.92
CA GLN A 261 -15.41 -19.15 -0.62
C GLN A 261 -16.21 -17.84 -0.69
N LEU A 262 -17.45 -17.86 -0.21
CA LEU A 262 -18.23 -16.65 -0.03
C LEU A 262 -17.91 -16.02 1.33
N CYS A 263 -17.73 -14.70 1.34
CA CYS A 263 -17.43 -13.95 2.56
C CYS A 263 -18.59 -14.06 3.57
N ILE A 264 -18.32 -14.66 4.74
CA ILE A 264 -19.33 -14.83 5.79
C ILE A 264 -19.75 -13.50 6.40
N PHE A 265 -18.84 -12.52 6.45
CA PHE A 265 -19.11 -11.19 7.01
C PHE A 265 -20.14 -10.44 6.17
N HIS A 266 -19.95 -10.42 4.85
CA HIS A 266 -20.90 -9.80 3.92
C HIS A 266 -22.26 -10.48 3.96
N PHE A 267 -22.30 -11.81 4.04
CA PHE A 267 -23.55 -12.53 4.20
C PHE A 267 -24.30 -12.14 5.49
N LYS A 268 -23.63 -12.13 6.64
CA LYS A 268 -24.24 -11.68 7.91
C LYS A 268 -24.75 -10.25 7.83
N LYS A 269 -23.97 -9.34 7.23
CA LYS A 269 -24.33 -7.93 7.02
C LYS A 269 -25.56 -7.77 6.14
N GLU A 270 -25.67 -8.56 5.07
CA GLU A 270 -26.83 -8.57 4.18
C GLU A 270 -28.09 -9.03 4.89
N ILE A 271 -28.04 -10.18 5.60
CA ILE A 271 -29.18 -10.70 6.35
C ILE A 271 -29.65 -9.69 7.41
N ASN A 272 -28.71 -9.10 8.16
CA ASN A 272 -29.03 -8.09 9.16
C ASN A 272 -29.67 -6.84 8.53
N THR A 273 -29.14 -6.37 7.40
CA THR A 273 -29.69 -5.22 6.68
C THR A 273 -31.10 -5.51 6.16
N TRP A 274 -31.32 -6.72 5.66
CA TRP A 274 -32.62 -7.15 5.17
C TRP A 274 -33.67 -7.20 6.28
N ILE A 275 -33.35 -7.80 7.44
CA ILE A 275 -34.24 -7.84 8.61
C ILE A 275 -34.56 -6.41 9.09
N LYS A 276 -33.56 -5.52 9.15
CA LYS A 276 -33.77 -4.10 9.50
C LYS A 276 -34.75 -3.42 8.54
N LYS A 277 -34.65 -3.70 7.23
CA LYS A 277 -35.56 -3.15 6.22
C LYS A 277 -36.98 -3.71 6.35
N LEU A 278 -37.14 -4.98 6.74
CA LEU A 278 -38.46 -5.54 7.03
C LEU A 278 -39.11 -4.85 8.22
N LYS A 279 -38.38 -4.71 9.34
CA LYS A 279 -38.89 -4.04 10.55
C LYS A 279 -39.38 -2.62 10.25
N ARG A 280 -38.60 -1.84 9.49
CA ARG A 280 -38.98 -0.46 9.12
C ARG A 280 -40.24 -0.35 8.27
N LYS A 281 -40.62 -1.41 7.55
CA LYS A 281 -41.79 -1.38 6.68
C LYS A 281 -43.08 -1.78 7.42
N ASN A 282 -43.02 -2.13 8.73
CA ASN A 282 -44.14 -2.67 9.50
C ASN A 282 -44.90 -3.80 8.78
N LYS A 283 -44.19 -4.59 7.96
CA LYS A 283 -44.78 -5.61 7.08
C LYS A 283 -44.91 -6.99 7.73
N THR A 284 -44.59 -7.12 9.01
CA THR A 284 -44.34 -8.42 9.64
C THR A 284 -44.72 -8.32 11.11
N ASP A 285 -45.52 -9.28 11.55
CA ASP A 285 -45.91 -9.42 12.95
C ASP A 285 -44.69 -9.74 13.84
N GLN A 286 -44.81 -9.45 15.14
CA GLN A 286 -43.78 -9.68 16.13
C GLN A 286 -43.40 -11.17 16.26
N GLU A 287 -44.36 -12.09 16.13
CA GLU A 287 -44.10 -13.52 16.20
C GLU A 287 -43.28 -14.00 14.99
N GLU A 288 -43.62 -13.55 13.79
CA GLU A 288 -42.85 -13.84 12.58
C GLU A 288 -41.43 -13.26 12.68
N LEU A 289 -41.26 -12.05 13.21
CA LEU A 289 -39.95 -11.46 13.44
C LEU A 289 -39.10 -12.28 14.42
N ASN A 290 -39.71 -12.82 15.47
CA ASN A 290 -39.04 -13.71 16.42
C ASN A 290 -38.59 -15.01 15.74
N LYS A 291 -39.45 -15.63 14.91
CA LYS A 291 -39.10 -16.81 14.10
C LYS A 291 -37.94 -16.51 13.15
N ILE A 292 -37.97 -15.37 12.45
CA ILE A 292 -36.87 -14.94 11.56
C ILE A 292 -35.56 -14.81 12.34
N GLN A 293 -35.59 -14.19 13.52
CA GLN A 293 -34.40 -14.00 14.34
C GLN A 293 -33.86 -15.33 14.89
N HIS A 294 -34.73 -16.29 15.22
CA HIS A 294 -34.36 -17.65 15.60
C HIS A 294 -33.61 -18.36 14.47
N TYR A 295 -34.19 -18.42 13.26
CA TYR A 295 -33.55 -19.08 12.11
C TYR A 295 -32.27 -18.38 11.65
N LYS A 296 -32.22 -17.04 11.74
CA LYS A 296 -30.97 -16.30 11.53
C LYS A 296 -29.86 -16.79 12.46
N LYS A 297 -30.16 -16.99 13.76
CA LYS A 297 -29.18 -17.48 14.73
C LYS A 297 -28.66 -18.86 14.34
N GLN A 298 -29.56 -19.79 13.97
CA GLN A 298 -29.16 -21.11 13.49
C GLN A 298 -28.26 -21.04 12.25
N ILE A 299 -28.60 -20.19 11.27
CA ILE A 299 -27.78 -19.99 10.06
C ILE A 299 -26.40 -19.45 10.41
N PHE A 300 -26.31 -18.52 11.35
CA PHE A 300 -25.05 -17.95 11.79
C PHE A 300 -24.20 -18.99 12.52
N GLU A 301 -24.81 -19.86 13.31
CA GLU A 301 -24.15 -20.99 13.97
C GLU A 301 -23.59 -21.99 12.96
N ILE A 302 -24.29 -22.27 11.86
CA ILE A 302 -23.80 -23.13 10.79
C ILE A 302 -22.53 -22.57 10.15
N ILE A 303 -22.51 -21.27 9.81
CA ILE A 303 -21.35 -20.64 9.15
C ILE A 303 -20.23 -20.26 10.12
N ASP A 304 -20.47 -20.31 11.43
CA ASP A 304 -19.47 -20.09 12.48
C ASP A 304 -19.01 -21.40 13.14
N SER A 305 -19.50 -22.54 12.65
CA SER A 305 -19.17 -23.87 13.16
C SER A 305 -17.66 -24.11 13.16
N GLU A 306 -17.19 -24.90 14.12
CA GLU A 306 -15.76 -25.19 14.29
C GLU A 306 -15.22 -26.16 13.23
N ASN A 307 -16.06 -27.07 12.76
CA ASN A 307 -15.68 -28.09 11.79
C ASN A 307 -16.79 -28.34 10.77
N HIS A 308 -16.39 -28.87 9.62
CA HIS A 308 -17.29 -29.09 8.48
C HIS A 308 -18.39 -30.11 8.78
N LYS A 309 -18.12 -31.14 9.60
CA LYS A 309 -19.10 -32.19 9.95
C LYS A 309 -20.23 -31.60 10.78
N THR A 310 -19.91 -30.81 11.81
CA THR A 310 -20.89 -30.09 12.63
C THR A 310 -21.71 -29.12 11.78
N ALA A 311 -21.05 -28.32 10.93
CA ALA A 311 -21.74 -27.40 10.02
C ALA A 311 -22.75 -28.13 9.12
N LYS A 312 -22.35 -29.28 8.56
CA LYS A 312 -23.21 -30.10 7.67
C LYS A 312 -24.38 -30.74 8.43
N ASN A 313 -24.17 -31.19 9.65
CA ASN A 313 -25.24 -31.73 10.49
C ASN A 313 -26.28 -30.65 10.83
N LEU A 314 -25.84 -29.46 11.25
CA LEU A 314 -26.73 -28.33 11.53
C LEU A 314 -27.45 -27.86 10.26
N PHE A 315 -26.76 -27.85 9.11
CA PHE A 315 -27.36 -27.54 7.82
C PHE A 315 -28.48 -28.52 7.43
N ASN A 316 -28.26 -29.82 7.64
CA ASN A 316 -29.27 -30.84 7.36
C ASN A 316 -30.51 -30.69 8.25
N LYS A 317 -30.33 -30.37 9.53
CA LYS A 317 -31.43 -30.04 10.46
C LYS A 317 -32.22 -28.82 9.97
N LEU A 318 -31.53 -27.73 9.62
CA LEU A 318 -32.17 -26.53 9.05
C LEU A 318 -32.96 -26.85 7.77
N LYS A 319 -32.45 -27.77 6.93
CA LYS A 319 -33.13 -28.19 5.69
C LYS A 319 -34.43 -28.97 5.98
N GLN A 320 -34.46 -29.78 7.04
CA GLN A 320 -35.68 -30.49 7.47
C GLN A 320 -36.73 -29.49 7.97
N GLU A 321 -36.30 -28.44 8.67
CA GLU A 321 -37.18 -27.38 9.21
C GLU A 321 -37.54 -26.29 8.18
N ILE A 322 -37.19 -26.45 6.90
CA ILE A 322 -37.31 -25.37 5.90
C ILE A 322 -38.75 -24.87 5.70
N ASN A 323 -39.74 -25.74 5.93
CA ASN A 323 -41.16 -25.40 5.82
C ASN A 323 -41.66 -24.55 7.00
N ASN A 324 -40.96 -24.61 8.14
CA ASN A 324 -41.28 -23.84 9.34
C ASN A 324 -40.70 -22.41 9.28
N ILE A 325 -39.77 -22.16 8.34
CA ILE A 325 -39.19 -20.84 8.13
C ILE A 325 -40.23 -19.91 7.48
N PRO A 326 -40.49 -18.71 8.04
CA PRO A 326 -41.41 -17.74 7.46
C PRO A 326 -41.15 -17.51 5.96
N GLN A 327 -42.21 -17.56 5.15
CA GLN A 327 -42.11 -17.62 3.67
C GLN A 327 -41.24 -16.50 3.09
N VAL A 328 -41.38 -15.30 3.65
CA VAL A 328 -40.63 -14.09 3.26
C VAL A 328 -39.12 -14.27 3.46
N PHE A 329 -38.71 -14.94 4.54
CA PHE A 329 -37.30 -15.24 4.84
C PHE A 329 -36.81 -16.48 4.10
N ARG A 330 -37.65 -17.52 3.99
CA ARG A 330 -37.37 -18.77 3.29
C ARG A 330 -36.93 -18.52 1.85
N LYS A 331 -37.60 -17.62 1.11
CA LYS A 331 -37.23 -17.27 -0.29
C LYS A 331 -35.78 -16.78 -0.40
N ILE A 332 -35.32 -15.99 0.57
CA ILE A 332 -33.98 -15.40 0.56
C ILE A 332 -32.94 -16.42 0.97
N ILE A 333 -33.19 -17.15 2.05
CA ILE A 333 -32.26 -18.16 2.57
C ILE A 333 -32.10 -19.30 1.56
N THR A 334 -33.17 -19.72 0.89
CA THR A 334 -33.09 -20.73 -0.16
C THR A 334 -32.16 -20.27 -1.28
N LYS A 335 -32.39 -19.06 -1.81
CA LYS A 335 -31.62 -18.52 -2.94
C LYS A 335 -30.17 -18.18 -2.59
N LYS A 336 -29.91 -17.65 -1.40
CA LYS A 336 -28.59 -17.14 -1.01
C LYS A 336 -27.76 -18.16 -0.25
N PHE A 337 -28.35 -18.88 0.69
CA PHE A 337 -27.62 -19.74 1.62
C PHE A 337 -27.70 -21.21 1.23
N LEU A 338 -28.91 -21.78 1.10
CA LEU A 338 -29.07 -23.23 0.92
C LEU A 338 -28.38 -23.77 -0.34
N ILE A 339 -28.55 -23.10 -1.48
CA ILE A 339 -27.93 -23.50 -2.75
C ILE A 339 -26.40 -23.34 -2.71
N HIS A 340 -25.87 -22.48 -1.83
CA HIS A 340 -24.46 -22.12 -1.79
C HIS A 340 -23.76 -22.51 -0.49
N PHE A 341 -24.35 -23.42 0.28
CA PHE A 341 -23.83 -23.85 1.59
C PHE A 341 -22.34 -24.18 1.53
N GLU A 342 -21.94 -25.04 0.59
CA GLU A 342 -20.55 -25.48 0.41
C GLU A 342 -19.57 -24.30 0.23
N ARG A 343 -20.00 -23.21 -0.41
CA ARG A 343 -19.16 -22.01 -0.58
C ARG A 343 -19.04 -21.18 0.69
N TYR A 344 -19.96 -21.30 1.63
CA TYR A 344 -19.84 -20.63 2.93
C TYR A 344 -18.96 -21.39 3.91
N VAL A 345 -18.82 -22.71 3.73
CA VAL A 345 -18.09 -23.59 4.65
C VAL A 345 -16.81 -24.19 4.07
N ASN A 346 -16.39 -23.79 2.87
CA ASN A 346 -15.16 -24.29 2.25
C ASN A 346 -13.91 -24.03 3.11
N TYR A 347 -13.89 -22.93 3.87
CA TYR A 347 -12.83 -22.64 4.84
C TYR A 347 -12.71 -23.68 5.96
N LEU A 348 -13.78 -24.44 6.27
CA LEU A 348 -13.75 -25.53 7.26
C LEU A 348 -13.08 -26.79 6.71
N LYS A 349 -13.04 -26.96 5.38
CA LYS A 349 -12.31 -28.07 4.73
C LYS A 349 -10.84 -27.74 4.52
N HIS A 350 -10.53 -26.47 4.30
CA HIS A 350 -9.19 -25.99 4.00
C HIS A 350 -8.85 -24.76 4.85
N GLN A 351 -8.03 -24.95 5.88
CA GLN A 351 -7.63 -23.90 6.83
C GLN A 351 -6.96 -22.68 6.18
N ASN A 352 -6.45 -22.83 4.95
CA ASN A 352 -5.79 -21.76 4.21
C ASN A 352 -6.76 -20.79 3.54
N ILE A 353 -8.02 -21.19 3.34
CA ILE A 353 -9.05 -20.34 2.73
C ILE A 353 -9.53 -19.34 3.77
N SER A 354 -9.52 -18.05 3.44
CA SER A 354 -10.06 -17.03 4.35
C SER A 354 -11.58 -17.06 4.37
N LYS A 355 -12.16 -17.06 5.57
CA LYS A 355 -13.61 -16.92 5.77
C LYS A 355 -14.16 -15.53 5.43
N THR A 356 -13.31 -14.49 5.43
CA THR A 356 -13.70 -13.10 5.11
C THR A 356 -12.79 -12.42 4.07
N THR A 357 -13.26 -11.29 3.55
CA THR A 357 -12.55 -10.34 2.67
C THR A 357 -11.86 -9.21 3.45
N ASN A 358 -11.78 -9.29 4.78
CA ASN A 358 -11.28 -8.18 5.60
C ASN A 358 -9.85 -7.73 5.24
N LYS A 359 -9.00 -8.63 4.74
CA LYS A 359 -7.62 -8.28 4.36
C LYS A 359 -7.60 -7.34 3.16
N ILE A 360 -8.37 -7.63 2.12
CA ILE A 360 -8.47 -6.78 0.94
C ILE A 360 -9.23 -5.48 1.24
N GLU A 361 -10.25 -5.52 2.11
CA GLU A 361 -10.94 -4.31 2.58
C GLU A 361 -9.99 -3.37 3.34
N ASN A 362 -9.15 -3.93 4.22
CA ASN A 362 -8.12 -3.16 4.92
C ASN A 362 -7.10 -2.56 3.96
N TYR A 363 -6.66 -3.33 2.97
CA TYR A 363 -5.78 -2.85 1.90
C TYR A 363 -6.39 -1.66 1.14
N PHE A 364 -7.67 -1.77 0.77
CA PHE A 364 -8.38 -0.67 0.12
C PHE A 364 -8.53 0.55 1.02
N ARG A 365 -8.73 0.37 2.33
CA ARG A 365 -8.81 1.47 3.29
C ARG A 365 -7.47 2.20 3.45
N THR A 366 -6.36 1.49 3.41
CA THR A 366 -5.02 2.10 3.55
C THR A 366 -4.53 2.74 2.26
N THR A 367 -4.91 2.20 1.10
CA THR A 367 -4.47 2.69 -0.21
C THR A 367 -5.45 3.64 -0.89
N TYR A 368 -6.60 3.93 -0.27
CA TYR A 368 -7.53 4.90 -0.82
C TYR A 368 -6.87 6.29 -0.84
N PRO A 369 -6.93 7.03 -1.95
CA PRO A 369 -6.43 8.39 -1.99
C PRO A 369 -7.21 9.21 -0.96
N LYS A 370 -6.55 9.62 0.13
CA LYS A 370 -7.09 10.63 1.05
C LYS A 370 -7.22 11.92 0.22
N GLN A 371 -8.45 12.34 -0.02
CA GLN A 371 -8.77 13.56 -0.77
C GLN A 371 -8.29 14.79 -0.01
#